data_AF-A0A0R3MQK5-F1
#
_entry.id   AF-A0A0R3MQK5-F1
#
_cell.length_a   1.000
_cell.length_b   1.000
_cell.length_c   1.000
_cell.angle_alpha   90.00
_cell.angle_beta   90.00
_cell.angle_gamma   90.00
#
_symmetry.space_group_name_H-M   'P 1'
#
loop_
_entity.id
_entity.type
_entity.pdbx_description
1 polymer ?
#
loop_
_entity_poly.entity_id
_entity_poly.type
_entity_poly.pdbx_seq_one_letter_code
_entity_poly.pdbx_strand_id
1 'polypeptide(L)'
;MPFRIFFVLLFTQLVPVSCSAGDGKPISITVAADHTKANGQPWDGIPGPGVGRGRSAIPLPKTNAPPDLAVCVVRMEAPPECSMRYEAAKQYSLCQNSYDCIFRRVSIPDGAFGLIILDLDLQRHDLVDLLILTAGKALTPDELGKLEIETRRRADKLAPALFDREKQRRLSKMLVLPLDRCAGVKGCMLVQSEIRVNWAE
;
A
#
# COMPACT_ATOMS: atom_id res chain seq x y z
N MET A 1 54.66 4.50 -46.67
CA MET A 1 53.62 3.78 -45.90
C MET A 1 53.32 4.56 -44.64
N PRO A 2 52.05 4.89 -44.37
CA PRO A 2 51.50 4.47 -43.09
C PRO A 2 50.08 3.89 -43.21
N PHE A 3 49.88 2.73 -42.60
CA PHE A 3 48.59 2.10 -42.36
C PHE A 3 47.82 2.89 -41.30
N ARG A 4 46.63 3.39 -41.63
CA ARG A 4 45.67 3.89 -40.64
C ARG A 4 44.64 2.81 -40.36
N ILE A 5 44.70 2.26 -39.15
CA ILE A 5 43.73 1.31 -38.61
C ILE A 5 42.48 2.12 -38.21
N PHE A 6 41.36 1.87 -38.88
CA PHE A 6 40.05 2.33 -38.45
C PHE A 6 39.53 1.37 -37.38
N PHE A 7 39.48 1.82 -36.12
CA PHE A 7 38.74 1.15 -35.06
C PHE A 7 37.26 1.49 -35.20
N VAL A 8 36.43 0.52 -35.61
CA VAL A 8 34.97 0.64 -35.60
C VAL A 8 34.50 0.24 -34.20
N LEU A 9 34.18 1.24 -33.38
CA LEU A 9 33.52 1.05 -32.08
C LEU A 9 32.04 0.73 -32.33
N LEU A 10 31.68 -0.54 -32.17
CA LEU A 10 30.31 -1.02 -32.21
C LEU A 10 29.59 -0.58 -30.91
N PHE A 11 28.86 0.53 -30.97
CA PHE A 11 27.97 0.95 -29.88
C PHE A 11 26.72 0.05 -29.87
N THR A 12 26.71 -0.97 -29.00
CA THR A 12 25.50 -1.69 -28.64
C THR A 12 24.59 -0.74 -27.85
N GLN A 13 23.58 -0.17 -28.53
CA GLN A 13 22.53 0.59 -27.86
C GLN A 13 21.66 -0.35 -27.04
N LEU A 14 21.90 -0.34 -25.72
CA LEU A 14 20.95 -0.82 -24.73
C LEU A 14 19.75 0.12 -24.78
N VAL A 15 18.71 -0.27 -25.52
CA VAL A 15 17.44 0.44 -25.52
C VAL A 15 16.85 0.28 -24.11
N PRO A 16 16.64 1.36 -23.34
CA PRO A 16 15.92 1.24 -22.08
C PRO A 16 14.50 0.80 -22.43
N VAL A 17 14.13 -0.40 -21.99
CA VAL A 17 12.74 -0.84 -21.97
C VAL A 17 12.00 0.16 -21.08
N SER A 18 11.40 1.15 -21.72
CA SER A 18 10.51 2.08 -21.07
C SER A 18 9.28 1.26 -20.72
N CYS A 19 9.17 0.87 -19.45
CA CYS A 19 7.91 0.41 -18.89
C CYS A 19 6.91 1.56 -19.07
N SER A 20 6.04 1.47 -20.08
CA SER A 20 4.84 2.28 -20.13
C SER A 20 3.99 1.90 -18.91
N ALA A 21 4.08 2.70 -17.86
CA ALA A 21 3.04 2.75 -16.84
C ALA A 21 1.75 3.09 -17.60
N GLY A 22 0.83 2.12 -17.69
CA GLY A 22 -0.41 2.30 -18.43
C GLY A 22 -1.18 3.52 -17.95
N ASP A 23 -1.81 4.22 -18.89
CA ASP A 23 -2.67 5.39 -18.72
C ASP A 23 -3.90 5.07 -17.84
N GLY A 24 -3.65 4.85 -16.55
CA GLY A 24 -4.68 4.62 -15.57
C GLY A 24 -5.44 5.90 -15.25
N LYS A 25 -6.78 5.83 -15.14
CA LYS A 25 -7.57 6.98 -14.70
C LYS A 25 -7.22 7.30 -13.24
N PRO A 26 -6.80 8.53 -12.92
CA PRO A 26 -6.53 8.89 -11.53
C PRO A 26 -7.82 8.91 -10.71
N ILE A 27 -7.77 8.34 -9.52
CA ILE A 27 -8.83 8.44 -8.51
C ILE A 27 -8.27 9.06 -7.22
N SER A 28 -9.17 9.50 -6.34
CA SER A 28 -8.84 9.80 -4.96
C SER A 28 -9.35 8.67 -4.07
N ILE A 29 -8.49 8.18 -3.18
CA ILE A 29 -8.85 7.18 -2.18
C ILE A 29 -8.72 7.84 -0.81
N THR A 30 -9.81 7.88 -0.06
CA THR A 30 -9.80 8.25 1.36
C THR A 30 -9.77 6.98 2.19
N VAL A 31 -8.89 6.92 3.18
CA VAL A 31 -8.76 5.81 4.12
C VAL A 31 -8.96 6.36 5.52
N ALA A 32 -9.92 5.80 6.25
CA ALA A 32 -10.11 6.04 7.67
C ALA A 32 -9.75 4.76 8.43
N ALA A 33 -8.60 4.73 9.11
CA ALA A 33 -8.17 3.60 9.91
C ALA A 33 -8.83 3.61 11.30
N ASP A 34 -9.06 2.42 11.86
CA ASP A 34 -9.50 2.26 13.24
C ASP A 34 -8.50 2.90 14.21
N HIS A 35 -8.94 3.22 15.43
CA HIS A 35 -8.04 3.84 16.42
C HIS A 35 -6.93 2.91 16.94
N THR A 36 -7.10 1.60 16.78
CA THR A 36 -6.18 0.55 17.23
C THR A 36 -6.11 -0.58 16.22
N LYS A 37 -5.02 -1.35 16.26
CA LYS A 37 -4.88 -2.61 15.53
C LYS A 37 -5.97 -3.61 15.96
N ALA A 38 -6.25 -4.63 15.14
CA ALA A 38 -7.22 -5.69 15.43
C ALA A 38 -6.94 -6.46 16.74
N ASN A 39 -5.71 -6.38 17.27
CA ASN A 39 -5.33 -6.97 18.54
C ASN A 39 -5.45 -6.01 19.75
N GLY A 40 -5.95 -4.78 19.54
CA GLY A 40 -6.07 -3.72 20.54
C GLY A 40 -4.80 -2.93 20.80
N GLN A 41 -3.69 -3.23 20.12
CA GLN A 41 -2.45 -2.45 20.23
C GLN A 41 -2.58 -1.12 19.49
N PRO A 42 -1.85 -0.07 19.91
CA PRO A 42 -1.74 1.15 19.11
C PRO A 42 -1.09 0.86 17.76
N TRP A 43 -1.36 1.73 16.77
CA TRP A 43 -0.64 1.79 15.49
C TRP A 43 0.83 2.06 15.73
N ASP A 44 1.10 3.28 16.20
CA ASP A 44 2.43 3.75 16.54
C ASP A 44 2.68 3.82 18.04
N GLY A 45 3.94 3.59 18.42
CA GLY A 45 4.45 3.71 19.79
C GLY A 45 4.84 2.37 20.44
N ILE A 46 5.45 2.46 21.63
CA ILE A 46 5.88 1.28 22.38
C ILE A 46 4.70 0.77 23.21
N PRO A 47 4.28 -0.51 23.09
CA PRO A 47 3.31 -1.11 23.99
C PRO A 47 3.94 -1.17 25.40
N GLY A 48 3.59 -0.23 26.27
CA GLY A 48 4.21 -0.11 27.59
C GLY A 48 3.56 -1.00 28.64
N PRO A 49 4.31 -1.83 29.38
CA PRO A 49 3.97 -2.21 30.73
C PRO A 49 4.56 -1.20 31.72
N GLY A 50 3.71 -0.54 32.51
CA GLY A 50 4.13 -0.02 33.81
C GLY A 50 4.62 1.44 33.88
N VAL A 51 4.15 2.08 34.94
CA VAL A 51 4.51 3.40 35.44
C VAL A 51 6.02 3.51 35.72
N GLY A 52 6.74 4.33 34.96
CA GLY A 52 8.08 4.79 35.31
C GLY A 52 8.03 6.07 36.13
N ARG A 53 8.04 5.97 37.47
CA ARG A 53 8.37 7.11 38.35
C ARG A 53 9.88 7.31 38.35
N GLY A 54 10.41 8.23 37.54
CA GLY A 54 11.83 8.58 37.53
C GLY A 54 12.11 9.92 36.86
N ARG A 55 13.05 10.70 37.41
CA ARG A 55 13.38 12.09 37.02
C ARG A 55 14.10 12.26 35.66
N SER A 56 14.17 11.22 34.84
CA SER A 56 14.67 11.28 33.47
C SER A 56 13.58 10.84 32.50
N ALA A 57 12.53 11.66 32.40
CA ALA A 57 11.49 11.48 31.40
C ALA A 57 12.04 11.87 30.03
N ILE A 58 12.72 10.94 29.36
CA ILE A 58 12.74 10.94 27.89
C ILE A 58 11.25 10.93 27.48
N PRO A 59 10.79 11.84 26.61
CA PRO A 59 9.40 11.84 26.17
C PRO A 59 9.08 10.46 25.62
N LEU A 60 8.31 9.67 26.36
CA LEU A 60 7.80 8.41 25.84
C LEU A 60 6.96 8.77 24.61
N PRO A 61 7.20 8.17 23.43
CA PRO A 61 6.35 8.40 22.27
C PRO A 61 4.89 8.14 22.71
N LYS A 62 4.00 9.06 22.35
CA LYS A 62 2.59 9.05 22.78
C LYS A 62 2.03 7.63 22.57
N THR A 63 1.64 6.97 23.65
CA THR A 63 0.92 5.70 23.57
C THR A 63 -0.39 6.00 22.86
N ASN A 64 -0.59 5.44 21.66
CA ASN A 64 -1.67 5.72 20.69
C ASN A 64 -1.39 6.88 19.73
N ALA A 65 -0.23 6.90 19.09
CA ALA A 65 -0.06 7.76 17.92
C ALA A 65 -0.88 7.18 16.73
N PRO A 66 -1.52 8.04 15.91
CA PRO A 66 -2.23 7.60 14.71
C PRO A 66 -1.25 7.04 13.66
N PRO A 67 -1.71 6.16 12.76
CA PRO A 67 -0.83 5.51 11.78
C PRO A 67 -0.26 6.50 10.75
N ASP A 68 0.81 6.06 10.09
CA ASP A 68 1.40 6.67 8.91
C ASP A 68 0.88 5.96 7.64
N LEU A 69 -0.37 6.22 7.27
CA LEU A 69 -1.07 5.47 6.22
C LEU A 69 -0.42 5.55 4.83
N ALA A 70 -0.41 4.43 4.10
CA ALA A 70 -0.10 4.39 2.67
C ALA A 70 -1.03 3.43 1.93
N VAL A 71 -1.27 3.69 0.64
CA VAL A 71 -2.02 2.79 -0.25
C VAL A 71 -1.14 2.33 -1.40
N CYS A 72 -1.21 1.05 -1.74
CA CYS A 72 -0.52 0.47 -2.88
C CYS A 72 -1.51 -0.25 -3.81
N VAL A 73 -1.44 0.08 -5.09
CA VAL A 73 -2.20 -0.58 -6.15
C VAL A 73 -1.39 -1.75 -6.70
N VAL A 74 -2.00 -2.93 -6.78
CA VAL A 74 -1.40 -4.16 -7.29
C VAL A 74 -2.01 -4.53 -8.63
N ARG A 75 -1.13 -4.77 -9.61
CA ARG A 75 -1.43 -5.29 -10.94
C ARG A 75 -0.70 -6.63 -11.12
N MET A 76 -1.20 -7.52 -11.97
CA MET A 76 -0.64 -8.87 -12.16
C MET A 76 0.86 -8.89 -12.53
N GLU A 77 1.29 -7.95 -13.36
CA GLU A 77 2.62 -7.99 -13.99
C GLU A 77 3.49 -6.77 -13.65
N ALA A 78 3.00 -5.88 -12.77
CA ALA A 78 3.73 -4.68 -12.37
C ALA A 78 4.12 -4.74 -10.88
N PRO A 79 5.23 -4.09 -10.48
CA PRO A 79 5.47 -3.79 -9.07
C PRO A 79 4.29 -2.98 -8.48
N PRO A 80 3.99 -3.13 -7.18
CA PRO A 80 2.98 -2.31 -6.53
C PRO A 80 3.31 -0.82 -6.66
N GLU A 81 2.33 -0.04 -7.09
CA GLU A 81 2.41 1.42 -7.17
C GLU A 81 1.85 2.01 -5.88
N CYS A 82 2.72 2.55 -5.03
CA CYS A 82 2.33 3.06 -3.72
C CYS A 82 2.31 4.58 -3.65
N SER A 83 1.27 5.13 -3.04
CA SER A 83 1.11 6.56 -2.79
C SER A 83 1.83 6.95 -1.49
N MET A 84 3.14 7.14 -1.60
CA MET A 84 4.04 7.53 -0.50
C MET A 84 5.15 8.46 -1.02
N ARG A 85 5.83 9.15 -0.12
CA ARG A 85 7.01 9.98 -0.46
C ARG A 85 8.30 9.27 -0.10
N TYR A 86 9.35 9.54 -0.87
CA TYR A 86 10.68 9.02 -0.64
C TYR A 86 11.64 10.17 -0.31
N GLU A 87 12.28 10.12 0.86
CA GLU A 87 13.31 11.08 1.24
C GLU A 87 14.54 10.31 1.76
N ALA A 88 15.72 10.55 1.16
CA ALA A 88 16.97 9.87 1.53
C ALA A 88 16.82 8.32 1.63
N ALA A 89 16.15 7.72 0.64
CA ALA A 89 15.82 6.29 0.56
C ALA A 89 14.89 5.75 1.66
N LYS A 90 14.29 6.63 2.47
CA LYS A 90 13.24 6.27 3.43
C LYS A 90 11.86 6.58 2.86
N GLN A 91 10.90 5.73 3.22
CA GLN A 91 9.50 5.87 2.85
C GLN A 91 8.75 6.63 3.94
N TYR A 92 7.91 7.57 3.55
CA TYR A 92 7.03 8.27 4.48
C TYR A 92 5.62 8.36 3.91
N SER A 93 4.65 8.36 4.81
CA SER A 93 3.27 8.61 4.47
C SER A 93 3.07 10.03 3.92
N LEU A 94 2.14 10.16 2.97
CA LEU A 94 1.63 11.47 2.55
C LEU A 94 0.76 12.14 3.64
N CYS A 95 0.22 11.36 4.58
CA CYS A 95 -0.57 11.80 5.71
C CYS A 95 0.04 11.29 7.02
N GLN A 96 1.16 11.88 7.42
CA GLN A 96 1.83 11.46 8.66
C GLN A 96 0.93 11.64 9.89
N ASN A 97 0.95 10.65 10.79
CA ASN A 97 0.23 10.62 12.05
C ASN A 97 -1.26 10.97 11.88
N SER A 98 -1.98 10.29 10.98
CA SER A 98 -3.41 10.52 10.74
C SER A 98 -4.22 9.25 10.65
N TYR A 99 -5.37 9.22 11.34
CA TYR A 99 -6.39 8.18 11.16
C TYR A 99 -7.18 8.34 9.87
N ASP A 100 -7.26 9.55 9.30
CA ASP A 100 -7.98 9.86 8.07
C ASP A 100 -7.02 10.46 7.04
N CYS A 101 -6.85 9.79 5.91
CA CYS A 101 -5.92 10.19 4.86
C CYS A 101 -6.56 10.16 3.49
N ILE A 102 -6.32 11.22 2.71
CA ILE A 102 -6.76 11.34 1.31
C ILE A 102 -5.56 11.20 0.38
N PHE A 103 -5.49 10.08 -0.31
CA PHE A 103 -4.53 9.82 -1.39
C PHE A 103 -5.11 10.33 -2.71
N ARG A 104 -4.58 11.46 -3.18
CA ARG A 104 -4.99 12.07 -4.45
C ARG A 104 -4.22 11.45 -5.61
N ARG A 105 -4.87 11.35 -6.78
CA ARG A 105 -4.27 10.91 -8.05
C ARG A 105 -3.65 9.50 -7.99
N VAL A 106 -4.33 8.59 -7.30
CA VAL A 106 -3.96 7.16 -7.33
C VAL A 106 -4.25 6.62 -8.73
N SER A 107 -3.21 6.14 -9.42
CA SER A 107 -3.35 5.51 -10.73
C SER A 107 -3.91 4.11 -10.58
N ILE A 108 -5.02 3.82 -11.24
CA ILE A 108 -5.64 2.49 -11.26
C ILE A 108 -5.65 1.91 -12.68
N PRO A 109 -5.54 0.59 -12.86
CA PRO A 109 -5.68 -0.03 -14.19
C PRO A 109 -7.13 0.06 -14.70
N ASP A 110 -7.28 -0.06 -16.02
CA ASP A 110 -8.56 -0.34 -16.67
C ASP A 110 -8.95 -1.81 -16.39
N GLY A 111 -9.42 -2.09 -15.18
CA GLY A 111 -9.75 -3.45 -14.75
C GLY A 111 -9.82 -3.59 -13.23
N ALA A 112 -9.95 -4.84 -12.77
CA ALA A 112 -9.81 -5.14 -11.36
C ALA A 112 -8.35 -5.03 -10.91
N PHE A 113 -8.16 -4.62 -9.66
CA PHE A 113 -6.83 -4.46 -9.05
C PHE A 113 -6.87 -4.78 -7.56
N GLY A 114 -5.72 -5.17 -7.02
CA GLY A 114 -5.54 -5.28 -5.58
C GLY A 114 -5.24 -3.92 -4.98
N LEU A 115 -5.80 -3.65 -3.80
CA LEU A 115 -5.47 -2.49 -2.98
C LEU A 115 -4.92 -2.99 -1.65
N ILE A 116 -3.73 -2.52 -1.29
CA ILE A 116 -3.06 -2.80 -0.01
C ILE A 116 -3.01 -1.49 0.76
N ILE A 117 -3.40 -1.53 2.03
CA ILE A 117 -3.37 -0.38 2.95
C ILE A 117 -2.35 -0.70 4.05
N LEU A 118 -1.37 0.18 4.21
CA LEU A 118 -0.24 0.00 5.13
C LEU A 118 -0.22 1.10 6.18
N ASP A 119 0.36 0.78 7.32
CA ASP A 119 0.89 1.71 8.30
C ASP A 119 2.42 1.70 8.16
N LEU A 120 3.03 2.85 7.88
CA LEU A 120 4.45 2.94 7.53
C LEU A 120 5.34 3.18 8.75
N ASP A 121 5.86 2.10 9.34
CA ASP A 121 6.89 2.24 10.38
C ASP A 121 8.31 2.34 9.84
N LEU A 122 9.22 2.86 10.69
CA LEU A 122 10.66 2.94 10.42
C LEU A 122 11.34 1.58 10.24
N GLN A 123 10.85 0.53 10.92
CA GLN A 123 11.48 -0.79 10.87
C GLN A 123 10.71 -1.75 9.96
N ARG A 124 9.39 -1.85 10.15
CA ARG A 124 8.54 -2.82 9.46
C ARG A 124 7.12 -2.28 9.40
N HIS A 125 6.60 -2.11 8.20
CA HIS A 125 5.23 -1.67 8.02
C HIS A 125 4.24 -2.70 8.54
N ASP A 126 3.14 -2.21 9.08
CA ASP A 126 1.99 -3.04 9.43
C ASP A 126 0.95 -3.01 8.31
N LEU A 127 0.27 -4.14 8.14
CA LEU A 127 -0.84 -4.24 7.20
C LEU A 127 -2.12 -3.80 7.88
N VAL A 128 -2.72 -2.72 7.39
CA VAL A 128 -4.04 -2.27 7.85
C VAL A 128 -5.09 -3.21 7.27
N ASP A 129 -5.25 -3.20 5.94
CA ASP A 129 -6.22 -3.99 5.22
C ASP A 129 -5.74 -4.29 3.79
N LEU A 130 -6.42 -5.25 3.15
CA LEU A 130 -6.24 -5.55 1.74
C LEU A 130 -7.56 -6.00 1.11
N LEU A 131 -7.76 -5.67 -0.17
CA LEU A 131 -8.96 -6.04 -0.91
C LEU A 131 -8.69 -6.03 -2.42
N ILE A 132 -9.64 -6.55 -3.20
CA ILE A 132 -9.70 -6.35 -4.65
C ILE A 132 -10.85 -5.40 -4.95
N LEU A 133 -10.55 -4.37 -5.73
CA LEU A 133 -11.54 -3.49 -6.31
C LEU A 133 -11.75 -3.86 -7.77
N THR A 134 -13.01 -4.04 -8.18
CA THR A 134 -13.35 -4.31 -9.57
C THR A 134 -13.82 -3.04 -10.26
N ALA A 135 -13.11 -2.64 -11.32
CA ALA A 135 -13.51 -1.56 -12.20
C ALA A 135 -13.57 -2.08 -13.64
N GLY A 136 -14.59 -1.66 -14.40
CA GLY A 136 -14.73 -2.07 -15.80
C GLY A 136 -15.08 -3.55 -15.97
N LYS A 137 -14.29 -4.27 -16.78
CA LYS A 137 -14.59 -5.65 -17.20
C LYS A 137 -14.48 -6.62 -16.02
N ALA A 138 -15.48 -7.49 -15.86
CA ALA A 138 -15.44 -8.56 -14.87
C ALA A 138 -14.31 -9.55 -15.19
N LEU A 139 -13.53 -9.90 -14.17
CA LEU A 139 -12.55 -10.99 -14.26
C LEU A 139 -13.26 -12.34 -14.26
N THR A 140 -12.68 -13.31 -14.99
CA THR A 140 -13.01 -14.72 -14.79
C THR A 140 -12.58 -15.18 -13.39
N PRO A 141 -13.15 -16.27 -12.85
CA PRO A 141 -12.75 -16.79 -11.54
C PRO A 141 -11.25 -17.12 -11.43
N ASP A 142 -10.63 -17.60 -12.50
CA ASP A 142 -9.19 -17.91 -12.54
C ASP A 142 -8.33 -16.64 -12.48
N GLU A 143 -8.67 -15.62 -13.28
CA GLU A 143 -7.98 -14.32 -13.24
C GLU A 143 -8.13 -13.65 -11.88
N LEU A 144 -9.31 -13.72 -11.28
CA LEU A 144 -9.55 -13.20 -9.93
C LEU A 144 -8.69 -13.94 -8.88
N GLY A 145 -8.63 -15.28 -8.96
CA GLY A 145 -7.80 -16.08 -8.05
C GLY A 145 -6.31 -15.75 -8.18
N LYS A 146 -5.82 -15.53 -9.40
CA LYS A 146 -4.45 -15.09 -9.66
C LYS A 146 -4.17 -13.71 -9.06
N LEU A 147 -5.09 -12.76 -9.24
CA LEU A 147 -4.97 -11.41 -8.66
C LEU A 147 -5.00 -11.45 -7.13
N GLU A 148 -5.83 -12.31 -6.54
CA GLU A 148 -5.89 -12.50 -5.09
C GLU A 148 -4.55 -13.01 -4.54
N ILE A 149 -4.01 -14.09 -5.14
CA ILE A 149 -2.72 -14.66 -4.75
C ILE A 149 -1.61 -13.61 -4.87
N GLU A 150 -1.58 -12.88 -5.99
CA GLU A 150 -0.57 -11.87 -6.22
C GLU A 150 -0.68 -10.71 -5.21
N THR A 151 -1.89 -10.24 -4.93
CA THR A 151 -2.14 -9.18 -3.95
C THR A 151 -1.66 -9.59 -2.56
N ARG A 152 -1.96 -10.82 -2.13
CA ARG A 152 -1.48 -11.36 -0.84
C ARG A 152 0.03 -11.46 -0.81
N ARG A 153 0.64 -12.01 -1.85
CA ARG A 153 2.10 -12.13 -1.96
C ARG A 153 2.80 -10.77 -1.88
N ARG A 154 2.24 -9.74 -2.51
CA ARG A 154 2.77 -8.38 -2.43
C ARG A 154 2.57 -7.76 -1.06
N ALA A 155 1.41 -7.96 -0.43
CA ALA A 155 1.15 -7.52 0.95
C ALA A 155 2.13 -8.16 1.94
N ASP A 156 2.37 -9.46 1.84
CA ASP A 156 3.31 -10.18 2.72
C ASP A 156 4.76 -9.73 2.50
N LYS A 157 5.13 -9.31 1.29
CA LYS A 157 6.45 -8.72 1.02
C LYS A 157 6.59 -7.32 1.64
N LEU A 158 5.53 -6.50 1.57
CA LEU A 158 5.54 -5.12 2.05
C LEU A 158 5.40 -5.03 3.58
N ALA A 159 4.58 -5.89 4.18
CA ALA A 159 4.28 -5.92 5.61
C ALA A 159 4.18 -7.38 6.10
N PRO A 160 5.30 -8.09 6.37
CA PRO A 160 5.27 -9.50 6.73
C PRO A 160 4.52 -9.80 8.04
N ALA A 161 3.64 -10.80 8.04
CA ALA A 161 2.93 -11.25 9.25
C ALA A 161 3.84 -12.05 10.19
N LEU A 162 4.24 -11.46 11.32
CA LEU A 162 5.12 -12.12 12.30
C LEU A 162 4.35 -12.95 13.33
N PHE A 163 3.18 -12.46 13.75
CA PHE A 163 2.39 -13.08 14.80
C PHE A 163 1.29 -13.97 14.23
N ASP A 164 1.01 -15.09 14.90
CA ASP A 164 0.05 -16.08 14.38
C ASP A 164 -1.36 -15.52 14.25
N ARG A 165 -1.76 -14.61 15.15
CA ARG A 165 -3.07 -13.93 15.04
C ARG A 165 -3.20 -13.12 13.74
N GLU A 166 -2.12 -12.44 13.33
CA GLU A 166 -2.10 -11.67 12.09
C GLU A 166 -2.08 -12.59 10.88
N LYS A 167 -1.31 -13.69 10.93
CA LYS A 167 -1.35 -14.73 9.89
C LYS A 167 -2.76 -15.28 9.73
N GLN A 168 -3.45 -15.61 10.82
CA GLN A 168 -4.83 -16.11 10.79
C GLN A 168 -5.80 -15.07 10.23
N ARG A 169 -5.68 -13.80 10.62
CA ARG A 169 -6.50 -12.71 10.04
C ARG A 169 -6.35 -12.66 8.52
N ARG A 170 -5.12 -12.79 8.02
CA ARG A 170 -4.84 -12.79 6.58
C ARG A 170 -5.34 -14.03 5.85
N LEU A 171 -5.65 -15.14 6.52
CA LEU A 171 -6.27 -16.30 5.87
C LEU A 171 -7.76 -16.08 5.56
N SER A 172 -8.37 -15.01 6.09
CA SER A 172 -9.75 -14.67 5.76
C SER A 172 -9.92 -14.41 4.25
N LYS A 173 -11.11 -14.74 3.74
CA LYS A 173 -11.45 -14.53 2.33
C LYS A 173 -11.28 -13.04 1.99
N MET A 174 -10.55 -12.75 0.92
CA MET A 174 -10.32 -11.37 0.50
C MET A 174 -11.65 -10.74 0.07
N LEU A 175 -11.89 -9.50 0.49
CA LEU A 175 -13.03 -8.74 0.02
C LEU A 175 -12.82 -8.38 -1.46
N VAL A 176 -13.83 -8.66 -2.27
CA VAL A 176 -13.89 -8.28 -3.69
C VAL A 176 -15.09 -7.37 -3.86
N LEU A 177 -14.85 -6.09 -4.16
CA LEU A 177 -15.87 -5.05 -4.16
C LEU A 177 -15.85 -4.27 -5.48
N PRO A 178 -17.01 -4.00 -6.09
CA PRO A 178 -17.11 -3.02 -7.17
C PRO A 178 -16.61 -1.64 -6.73
N LEU A 179 -15.81 -0.97 -7.56
CA LEU A 179 -15.22 0.33 -7.24
C LEU A 179 -16.28 1.38 -6.90
N ASP A 180 -17.39 1.37 -7.63
CA ASP A 180 -18.56 2.23 -7.46
C ASP A 180 -19.29 2.01 -6.14
N ARG A 181 -19.24 0.80 -5.58
CA ARG A 181 -19.81 0.49 -4.25
C ARG A 181 -19.09 1.25 -3.14
N CYS A 182 -17.82 1.54 -3.32
CA CYS A 182 -17.02 2.31 -2.36
C CYS A 182 -17.05 3.82 -2.65
N ALA A 183 -17.85 4.27 -3.62
CA ALA A 183 -17.97 5.68 -3.95
C ALA A 183 -18.96 6.44 -3.06
N GLY A 184 -18.70 7.72 -2.85
CA GLY A 184 -19.59 8.63 -2.12
C GLY A 184 -19.50 8.53 -0.60
N VAL A 185 -20.61 8.90 0.08
CA VAL A 185 -20.61 9.25 1.52
C VAL A 185 -20.48 8.03 2.45
N LYS A 186 -20.96 6.85 2.04
CA LYS A 186 -21.03 5.67 2.91
C LYS A 186 -19.75 4.83 2.98
N GLY A 187 -18.88 4.93 1.97
CA GLY A 187 -17.65 4.13 1.89
C GLY A 187 -17.86 2.62 1.92
N CYS A 188 -16.75 1.89 2.04
CA CYS A 188 -16.68 0.46 2.24
C CYS A 188 -15.94 0.17 3.55
N MET A 189 -16.65 -0.44 4.51
CA MET A 189 -16.07 -0.93 5.74
C MET A 189 -15.23 -2.19 5.48
N LEU A 190 -14.00 -2.18 5.96
CA LEU A 190 -13.04 -3.29 5.94
C LEU A 190 -12.83 -3.81 7.37
N VAL A 191 -11.75 -4.56 7.61
CA VAL A 191 -11.52 -5.19 8.93
C VAL A 191 -10.95 -4.19 9.93
N GLN A 192 -10.08 -3.28 9.49
CA GLN A 192 -9.39 -2.31 10.34
C GLN A 192 -9.45 -0.87 9.78
N SER A 193 -10.28 -0.64 8.76
CA SER A 193 -10.41 0.65 8.10
C SER A 193 -11.73 0.78 7.34
N GLU A 194 -12.07 1.99 6.95
CA GLU A 194 -13.07 2.33 5.95
C GLU A 194 -12.35 2.98 4.75
N ILE A 195 -12.79 2.65 3.53
CA ILE A 195 -12.34 3.34 2.32
C ILE A 195 -13.47 4.08 1.62
N ARG A 196 -13.15 5.24 1.04
CA ARG A 196 -14.03 5.97 0.11
C ARG A 196 -13.28 6.30 -1.17
N VAL A 197 -13.90 6.05 -2.31
CA VAL A 197 -13.30 6.30 -3.62
C VAL A 197 -14.05 7.41 -4.33
N ASN A 198 -13.32 8.37 -4.89
CA ASN A 198 -13.88 9.41 -5.74
C ASN A 198 -13.08 9.48 -7.04
N TRP A 199 -13.75 9.66 -8.17
CA TRP A 199 -13.05 9.98 -9.42
C TRP A 199 -12.35 11.33 -9.26
N ALA A 200 -11.08 11.41 -9.68
CA ALA A 200 -10.40 12.71 -9.69
C ALA A 200 -11.07 13.59 -10.74
N GLU A 201 -11.40 14.83 -10.36
CA GLU A 201 -11.80 15.90 -11.28
C GLU A 201 -10.65 16.33 -12.18
#